data_AF-A0A4R2NE28-F1
#
_entry.id   AF-A0A4R2NE28-F1
#
_cell.length_a   1.000
_cell.length_b   1.000
_cell.length_c   1.000
_cell.angle_alpha   90.00
_cell.angle_beta   90.00
_cell.angle_gamma   90.00
#
_symmetry.space_group_name_H-M   'P 1'
#
loop_
_entity.id
_entity.type
_entity.pdbx_description
1 polymer ?
#
loop_
_entity_poly.entity_id
_entity_poly.type
_entity_poly.pdbx_seq_one_letter_code
_entity_poly.pdbx_strand_id
1 'polypeptide(L)'
;MDEPKEALSYARLVSRQKYYKEKALKLEKDFIFTKEQLTQVEQQLQETKIQAADHDKIQKELEALSNAYGQLKEKYDRETQENQTQLQGLQVKIETLQKSQRSEDDVDNETYQQRVKGFERLLGEVQQEINEKEKEIAVYKRRLLTLEKRLKATGEPQLSEEPNLSESNNVTRPSYRAITYSDYAIILEEKRHIIRGDFVIENVGEEPLSTPMLCFRFNPGDTAVLKGRVYHIDDALAREGDIDGVCWVFLDNDWAKESKERGEIWVHPLNKVSVDPGESLRLNDFQVPVENQFYNHLSIEVFVYFQDIDYKVKAANQILINV
;
A
#
# COMPACT_ATOMS: atom_id res chain seq x y z
N MET A 1 21.24 38.17 1.09
CA MET A 1 20.07 37.28 1.18
C MET A 1 20.35 36.15 0.23
N ASP A 2 20.79 35.02 0.79
CA ASP A 2 21.13 33.83 0.03
C ASP A 2 19.88 32.98 -0.13
N GLU A 3 19.38 32.85 -1.36
CA GLU A 3 18.32 31.89 -1.69
C GLU A 3 18.87 30.45 -1.62
N PRO A 4 18.12 29.50 -1.05
CA PRO A 4 18.58 28.13 -0.91
C PRO A 4 18.66 27.46 -2.29
N LYS A 5 19.83 26.89 -2.60
CA LYS A 5 20.04 26.07 -3.80
C LYS A 5 19.17 24.81 -3.69
N GLU A 6 18.01 24.80 -4.35
CA GLU A 6 17.18 23.61 -4.53
C GLU A 6 18.03 22.45 -5.09
N ALA A 7 18.11 21.35 -4.34
CA ALA A 7 18.72 20.12 -4.80
C ALA A 7 17.98 19.62 -6.06
N LEU A 8 18.71 19.49 -7.18
CA LEU A 8 18.16 19.01 -8.45
C LEU A 8 17.67 17.56 -8.31
N SER A 9 16.36 17.38 -8.27
CA SER A 9 15.71 16.07 -8.27
C SER A 9 16.15 15.21 -9.47
N TYR A 10 16.35 13.91 -9.24
CA TYR A 10 16.71 12.91 -10.25
C TYR A 10 15.84 12.99 -11.52
N ALA A 11 14.55 13.28 -11.36
CA ALA A 11 13.63 13.47 -12.47
C ALA A 11 13.97 14.67 -13.37
N ARG A 12 14.49 15.78 -12.79
CA ARG A 12 14.97 16.95 -13.55
C ARG A 12 16.29 16.66 -14.29
N LEU A 13 17.13 15.76 -13.77
CA LEU A 13 18.36 15.33 -14.45
C LEU A 13 18.08 14.42 -15.65
N VAL A 14 17.14 13.48 -15.50
CA VAL A 14 16.71 12.58 -16.59
C VAL A 14 16.04 13.35 -17.72
N SER A 15 15.17 14.31 -17.41
CA SER A 15 14.51 15.13 -18.43
C SER A 15 15.50 16.00 -19.21
N ARG A 16 16.51 16.56 -18.52
CA ARG A 16 17.56 17.36 -19.15
C ARG A 16 18.50 16.51 -20.02
N GLN A 17 18.82 15.29 -19.62
CA GLN A 17 19.57 14.34 -20.44
C GLN A 17 18.81 14.00 -21.74
N LYS A 18 17.50 13.76 -21.63
CA LYS A 18 16.64 13.47 -22.79
C LYS A 18 16.62 14.64 -23.78
N TYR A 19 16.47 15.87 -23.28
CA TYR A 19 16.49 17.08 -24.10
C TYR A 19 17.78 17.24 -24.91
N TYR A 20 18.95 17.06 -24.29
CA TYR A 20 20.23 17.19 -25.01
C TYR A 20 20.45 16.07 -26.04
N LYS A 21 19.96 14.85 -25.76
CA LYS A 21 20.02 13.74 -26.73
C LYS A 21 19.16 14.01 -27.96
N GLU A 22 17.95 14.54 -27.78
CA GLU A 22 17.07 14.93 -28.89
C GLU A 22 17.66 16.09 -29.72
N LYS A 23 18.28 17.07 -29.04
CA LYS A 23 18.97 18.18 -29.73
C LYS A 23 20.15 17.70 -30.57
N ALA A 24 20.94 16.74 -30.08
CA ALA A 24 22.06 16.16 -30.83
C ALA A 24 21.61 15.42 -32.10
N LEU A 25 20.56 14.61 -31.98
CA LEU A 25 19.95 13.91 -33.13
C LEU A 25 19.44 14.87 -34.21
N LYS A 26 18.86 15.99 -33.80
CA LYS A 26 18.38 17.00 -34.75
C LYS A 26 19.52 17.64 -35.53
N LEU A 27 20.62 17.99 -34.85
CA LEU A 27 21.81 18.56 -35.48
C LEU A 27 22.46 17.59 -36.47
N GLU A 28 22.51 16.30 -36.14
CA GLU A 28 23.05 15.26 -37.04
C GLU A 28 22.22 15.14 -38.33
N LYS A 29 20.88 15.18 -38.21
CA LYS A 29 19.99 15.16 -39.37
C LYS A 29 20.20 16.39 -40.27
N ASP A 30 20.31 17.57 -39.69
CA ASP A 30 20.53 18.81 -40.43
C ASP A 30 21.91 18.81 -41.12
N PHE A 31 22.94 18.22 -40.49
CA PHE A 31 24.27 18.04 -41.08
C PHE A 31 24.25 17.08 -42.28
N ILE A 32 23.54 15.96 -42.18
CA ILE A 32 23.43 15.00 -43.29
C ILE A 32 22.73 15.65 -44.49
N PHE A 33 21.63 16.37 -44.25
CA PHE A 33 20.86 17.03 -45.31
C PHE A 33 21.67 18.12 -46.02
N THR A 34 22.39 18.95 -45.26
CA THR A 34 23.25 20.00 -45.84
C THR A 34 24.41 19.42 -46.64
N LYS A 35 25.01 18.31 -46.19
CA LYS A 35 26.05 17.59 -46.93
C LYS A 35 25.53 17.04 -48.27
N GLU A 36 24.33 16.47 -48.28
CA GLU A 36 23.71 15.95 -49.50
C GLU A 36 23.43 17.07 -50.52
N GLN A 37 22.92 18.22 -50.07
CA GLN A 37 22.75 19.39 -50.92
C GLN A 37 24.07 19.91 -51.49
N LEU A 38 25.14 19.94 -50.68
CA LEU A 38 26.46 20.40 -51.11
C LEU A 38 27.03 19.48 -52.20
N THR A 39 26.81 18.17 -52.07
CA THR A 39 27.21 17.17 -53.06
C THR A 39 26.45 17.33 -54.39
N GLN A 40 25.15 17.64 -54.33
CA GLN A 40 24.33 17.91 -55.52
C GLN A 40 24.78 19.17 -56.27
N VAL A 41 25.11 20.24 -55.52
CA VAL A 41 25.63 21.47 -56.11
C VAL A 41 27.01 21.24 -56.75
N GLU A 42 27.90 20.48 -56.10
CA GLU A 42 29.20 20.13 -56.68
C GLU A 42 29.09 19.32 -58.00
N GLN A 43 28.12 18.41 -58.10
CA GLN A 43 27.82 17.70 -59.35
C GLN A 43 27.32 18.64 -60.45
N GLN A 44 26.37 19.53 -60.14
CA GLN A 44 25.89 20.54 -61.10
C GLN A 44 27.01 21.46 -61.58
N LEU A 45 27.96 21.77 -60.70
CA LEU A 45 29.12 22.61 -60.98
C LEU A 45 30.16 21.90 -61.86
N GLN A 46 30.29 20.57 -61.76
CA GLN A 46 31.07 19.76 -62.69
C GLN A 46 30.43 19.70 -64.09
N GLU A 47 29.11 19.63 -64.19
CA GLU A 47 28.38 19.60 -65.47
C GLU A 47 28.42 20.95 -66.22
N THR A 48 28.57 22.07 -65.50
CA THR A 48 28.54 23.42 -66.07
C THR A 48 29.90 23.91 -66.62
N LYS A 49 30.95 23.09 -66.57
CA LYS A 49 32.34 23.43 -66.99
C LYS A 49 32.58 23.65 -68.49
N ILE A 50 31.58 23.95 -69.32
CA ILE A 50 31.73 24.26 -70.76
C ILE A 50 31.63 25.76 -71.11
N GLN A 51 31.32 26.69 -70.19
CA GLN A 51 31.27 28.14 -70.53
C GLN A 51 32.12 29.02 -69.61
N ALA A 52 33.19 29.58 -70.19
CA ALA A 52 34.35 30.18 -69.52
C ALA A 52 34.14 31.62 -68.96
N ALA A 53 32.95 31.97 -68.50
CA ALA A 53 32.70 33.27 -67.83
C ALA A 53 32.07 33.15 -66.43
N ASP A 54 31.40 32.04 -66.12
CA ASP A 54 30.82 31.81 -64.79
C ASP A 54 31.77 31.11 -63.81
N HIS A 55 32.85 30.49 -64.31
CA HIS A 55 33.81 29.73 -63.50
C HIS A 55 34.49 30.59 -62.42
N ASP A 56 34.74 31.88 -62.70
CA ASP A 56 35.45 32.79 -61.80
C ASP A 56 34.55 33.34 -60.68
N LYS A 57 33.24 33.51 -60.95
CA LYS A 57 32.23 33.83 -59.93
C LYS A 57 31.96 32.63 -59.03
N ILE A 58 31.79 31.47 -59.65
CA ILE A 58 31.57 30.21 -58.94
C ILE A 58 32.77 29.87 -58.05
N GLN A 59 34.00 30.12 -58.50
CA GLN A 59 35.20 29.87 -57.70
C GLN A 59 35.31 30.80 -56.48
N LYS A 60 34.90 32.06 -56.61
CA LYS A 60 34.80 33.00 -55.47
C LYS A 60 33.69 32.62 -54.48
N GLU A 61 32.56 32.13 -54.97
CA GLU A 61 31.49 31.61 -54.12
C GLU A 61 31.91 30.32 -53.41
N LEU A 62 32.67 29.45 -54.07
CA LEU A 62 33.26 28.23 -53.48
C LEU A 62 34.27 28.55 -52.38
N GLU A 63 35.12 29.56 -52.57
CA GLU A 63 36.04 30.04 -51.53
C GLU A 63 35.29 30.67 -50.35
N ALA A 64 34.25 31.48 -50.61
CA ALA A 64 33.42 32.06 -49.56
C ALA A 64 32.67 30.98 -48.77
N LEU A 65 32.13 29.97 -49.44
CA LEU A 65 31.42 28.85 -48.82
C LEU A 65 32.38 27.94 -48.04
N SER A 66 33.58 27.70 -48.55
CA SER A 66 34.64 26.96 -47.86
C SER A 66 35.09 27.67 -46.58
N ASN A 67 35.26 28.99 -46.62
CA ASN A 67 35.59 29.80 -45.45
C ASN A 67 34.45 29.82 -44.42
N ALA A 68 33.20 29.95 -44.86
CA ALA A 68 32.03 29.87 -43.99
C ALA A 68 31.90 28.49 -43.34
N TYR A 69 32.16 27.41 -44.09
CA TYR A 69 32.19 26.05 -43.58
C TYR A 69 33.32 25.84 -42.55
N GLY A 70 34.51 26.39 -42.80
CA GLY A 70 35.63 26.37 -41.86
C GLY A 70 35.29 27.02 -40.53
N GLN A 71 34.69 28.23 -40.56
CA GLN A 71 34.26 28.94 -39.36
C GLN A 71 33.16 28.20 -38.60
N LEU A 72 32.21 27.60 -39.32
CA LEU A 72 31.13 26.82 -38.73
C LEU A 72 31.67 25.54 -38.06
N LYS A 73 32.65 24.90 -38.68
CA LYS A 73 33.32 23.71 -38.15
C LYS A 73 34.10 24.03 -36.86
N GLU A 74 34.88 25.11 -36.85
CA GLU A 74 35.59 25.54 -35.63
C GLU A 74 34.63 25.87 -34.48
N LYS A 75 33.49 26.49 -34.79
CA LYS A 75 32.46 26.77 -33.79
C LYS A 75 31.85 25.49 -33.22
N TYR A 76 31.56 24.51 -34.09
CA TYR A 76 31.05 23.21 -33.70
C TYR A 76 32.05 22.42 -32.85
N ASP A 77 33.33 22.42 -33.23
CA ASP A 77 34.40 21.74 -32.50
C ASP A 77 34.62 22.37 -31.11
N ARG A 78 34.51 23.70 -31.00
CA ARG A 78 34.56 24.39 -29.70
C ARG A 78 33.35 24.04 -28.81
N GLU A 79 32.14 24.09 -29.36
CA GLU A 79 30.92 23.80 -28.60
C GLU A 79 30.85 22.33 -28.15
N THR A 80 31.38 21.40 -28.96
CA THR A 80 31.47 19.98 -28.56
C THR A 80 32.50 19.76 -27.46
N GLN A 81 33.67 20.43 -27.50
CA GLN A 81 34.66 20.37 -26.43
C GLN A 81 34.15 20.98 -25.11
N GLU A 82 33.46 22.13 -25.19
CA GLU A 82 32.83 22.74 -24.01
C GLU A 82 31.75 21.82 -23.41
N ASN A 83 30.92 21.20 -24.24
CA ASN A 83 29.92 20.25 -23.76
C ASN A 83 30.55 18.98 -23.15
N GLN A 84 31.64 18.46 -23.73
CA GLN A 84 32.35 17.31 -23.17
C GLN A 84 33.00 17.61 -21.82
N THR A 85 33.62 18.78 -21.68
CA THR A 85 34.22 19.21 -20.40
C THR A 85 33.15 19.44 -19.32
N GLN A 86 31.98 19.99 -19.69
CA GLN A 86 30.84 20.09 -18.78
C GLN A 86 30.30 18.71 -18.36
N LEU A 87 30.20 17.75 -19.29
CA LEU A 87 29.77 16.39 -18.97
C LEU A 87 30.73 15.68 -18.00
N GLN A 88 32.04 15.83 -18.21
CA GLN A 88 33.05 15.28 -17.29
C GLN A 88 32.94 15.94 -15.90
N GLY A 89 32.78 17.27 -15.83
CA GLY A 89 32.58 17.96 -14.56
C GLY A 89 31.32 17.52 -13.82
N LEU A 90 30.22 17.26 -14.53
CA LEU A 90 28.99 16.73 -13.96
C LEU A 90 29.15 15.27 -13.49
N GLN A 91 29.89 14.43 -14.22
CA GLN A 91 30.17 13.05 -13.81
C GLN A 91 30.97 13.00 -12.51
N VAL A 92 32.03 13.79 -12.39
CA VAL A 92 32.84 13.88 -11.16
C VAL A 92 32.00 14.38 -9.98
N LYS A 93 31.09 15.34 -10.23
CA LYS A 93 30.17 15.85 -9.20
C LYS A 93 29.13 14.80 -8.77
N ILE A 94 28.63 13.99 -9.70
CA ILE A 94 27.74 12.87 -9.39
C ILE A 94 28.48 11.80 -8.58
N GLU A 95 29.71 11.46 -8.97
CA GLU A 95 30.50 10.43 -8.28
C GLU A 95 30.86 10.85 -6.85
N THR A 96 31.19 12.13 -6.64
CA THR A 96 31.45 12.68 -5.30
C THR A 96 30.18 12.70 -4.45
N LEU A 97 29.03 13.09 -5.01
CA LEU A 97 27.75 13.05 -4.31
C LEU A 97 27.29 11.62 -3.98
N GLN A 98 27.56 10.66 -4.88
CA GLN A 98 27.29 9.24 -4.63
C GLN A 98 28.18 8.66 -3.54
N LYS A 99 29.46 9.07 -3.49
CA LYS A 99 30.38 8.67 -2.40
C LYS A 99 29.95 9.27 -1.07
N SER A 100 29.50 10.52 -1.02
CA SER A 100 28.98 11.13 0.21
C SER A 100 27.63 10.55 0.66
N GLN A 101 26.73 10.22 -0.28
CA GLN A 101 25.45 9.55 0.04
C GLN A 101 25.66 8.12 0.57
N ARG A 102 26.57 7.33 -0.03
CA ARG A 102 26.88 5.98 0.45
C ARG A 102 27.44 5.97 1.88
N SER A 103 28.21 6.99 2.28
CA SER A 103 28.77 7.06 3.64
C SER A 103 27.76 7.44 4.74
N GLU A 104 26.64 8.10 4.41
CA GLU A 104 25.58 8.43 5.39
C GLU A 104 24.55 7.29 5.53
N ASP A 105 24.19 6.60 4.43
CA ASP A 105 23.18 5.53 4.46
C ASP A 105 23.70 4.18 5.03
N ASP A 106 25.00 3.88 4.93
CA ASP A 106 25.56 2.58 5.35
C ASP A 106 25.67 2.44 6.89
N VAL A 107 25.91 3.54 7.63
CA VAL A 107 26.06 3.52 9.11
C VAL A 107 24.71 3.29 9.80
N ASP A 108 23.65 3.88 9.27
CA ASP A 108 22.30 3.72 9.80
C ASP A 108 21.77 2.30 9.53
N ASN A 109 21.94 1.78 8.30
CA ASN A 109 21.39 0.47 7.92
C ASN A 109 22.01 -0.70 8.72
N GLU A 110 23.33 -0.67 8.98
CA GLU A 110 23.98 -1.73 9.76
C GLU A 110 23.53 -1.71 11.24
N THR A 111 23.32 -0.52 11.79
CA THR A 111 22.81 -0.34 13.16
C THR A 111 21.35 -0.79 13.27
N TYR A 112 20.51 -0.50 12.27
CA TYR A 112 19.13 -0.99 12.19
C TYR A 112 19.09 -2.52 12.06
N GLN A 113 19.91 -3.12 11.21
CA GLN A 113 19.97 -4.57 11.05
C GLN A 113 20.40 -5.30 12.33
N GLN A 114 21.34 -4.74 13.10
CA GLN A 114 21.72 -5.30 14.39
C GLN A 114 20.58 -5.22 15.42
N ARG A 115 19.80 -4.12 15.43
CA ARG A 115 18.62 -3.99 16.29
C ARG A 115 17.52 -4.97 15.91
N VAL A 116 17.24 -5.14 14.61
CA VAL A 116 16.24 -6.10 14.11
C VAL A 116 16.61 -7.53 14.53
N LYS A 117 17.87 -7.94 14.37
CA LYS A 117 18.34 -9.25 14.87
C LYS A 117 18.19 -9.41 16.38
N GLY A 118 18.39 -8.33 17.14
CA GLY A 118 18.17 -8.30 18.58
C GLY A 118 16.70 -8.51 18.95
N PHE A 119 15.78 -7.85 18.23
CA PHE A 119 14.34 -8.03 18.42
C PHE A 119 13.85 -9.42 18.03
N GLU A 120 14.36 -9.99 16.93
CA GLU A 120 14.04 -11.37 16.52
C GLU A 120 14.45 -12.39 17.58
N ARG A 121 15.63 -12.22 18.21
CA ARG A 121 16.08 -13.07 19.32
C ARG A 121 15.15 -12.98 20.53
N LEU A 122 14.80 -11.77 20.95
CA LEU A 122 13.88 -11.54 22.07
C LEU A 122 12.50 -12.14 21.78
N LEU A 123 12.00 -12.01 20.56
CA LEU A 123 10.71 -12.58 20.16
C LEU A 123 10.73 -14.12 20.25
N GLY A 124 11.84 -14.75 19.89
CA GLY A 124 12.05 -16.19 20.08
C GLY A 124 12.07 -16.62 21.54
N GLU A 125 12.71 -15.84 22.42
CA GLU A 125 12.73 -16.09 23.88
C GLU A 125 11.33 -15.96 24.49
N VAL A 126 10.61 -14.88 24.14
CA VAL A 126 9.22 -14.66 24.57
C VAL A 126 8.30 -15.79 24.08
N GLN A 127 8.46 -16.25 22.84
CA GLN A 127 7.68 -17.38 22.33
C GLN A 127 7.95 -18.68 23.09
N GLN A 128 9.20 -18.95 23.46
CA GLN A 128 9.54 -20.11 24.29
C GLN A 128 8.91 -20.00 25.68
N GLU A 129 8.99 -18.83 26.31
CA GLU A 129 8.38 -18.57 27.62
C GLU A 129 6.86 -18.73 27.56
N ILE A 130 6.19 -18.18 26.53
CA ILE A 130 4.75 -18.37 26.31
C ILE A 130 4.41 -19.86 26.17
N ASN A 131 5.16 -20.61 25.37
CA ASN A 131 4.92 -22.04 25.18
C ASN A 131 5.11 -22.85 26.49
N GLU A 132 6.06 -22.47 27.34
CA GLU A 132 6.26 -23.08 28.65
C GLU A 132 5.11 -22.73 29.61
N LYS A 133 4.68 -21.46 29.63
CA LYS A 133 3.55 -21.02 30.44
C LYS A 133 2.23 -21.64 29.98
N GLU A 134 2.03 -21.85 28.69
CA GLU A 134 0.87 -22.59 28.17
C GLU A 134 0.84 -24.05 28.66
N LYS A 135 1.99 -24.73 28.69
CA LYS A 135 2.11 -26.07 29.25
C LYS A 135 1.78 -26.08 30.75
N GLU A 136 2.30 -25.12 31.52
CA GLU A 136 1.98 -24.97 32.94
C GLU A 136 0.48 -24.72 33.15
N ILE A 137 -0.11 -23.78 32.40
CA ILE A 137 -1.54 -23.47 32.44
C ILE A 137 -2.38 -24.71 32.10
N ALA A 138 -1.98 -25.51 31.11
CA ALA A 138 -2.68 -26.75 30.76
C ALA A 138 -2.68 -27.76 31.92
N VAL A 139 -1.56 -27.89 32.65
CA VAL A 139 -1.47 -28.72 33.86
C VAL A 139 -2.39 -28.19 34.97
N TYR A 140 -2.38 -26.89 35.22
CA TYR A 140 -3.23 -26.28 36.23
C TYR A 140 -4.72 -26.38 35.89
N LYS A 141 -5.11 -26.16 34.63
CA LYS A 141 -6.48 -26.35 34.15
C LYS A 141 -6.96 -27.79 34.36
N ARG A 142 -6.12 -28.79 34.04
CA ARG A 142 -6.44 -30.20 34.31
C ARG A 142 -6.62 -30.50 35.79
N ARG A 143 -5.77 -29.93 36.65
CA ARG A 143 -5.87 -30.08 38.10
C ARG A 143 -7.13 -29.42 38.65
N LEU A 144 -7.47 -28.23 38.17
CA LEU A 144 -8.71 -27.52 38.49
C LEU A 144 -9.94 -28.33 38.10
N LEU A 145 -10.01 -28.83 36.86
CA LEU A 145 -11.11 -29.69 36.42
C LEU A 145 -11.24 -30.96 37.25
N THR A 146 -10.12 -31.54 37.68
CA THR A 146 -10.12 -32.73 38.56
C THR A 146 -10.65 -32.38 39.95
N LEU A 147 -10.24 -31.25 40.51
CA LEU A 147 -10.73 -30.76 41.80
C LEU A 147 -12.20 -30.35 41.74
N GLU A 148 -12.64 -29.67 40.68
CA GLU A 148 -14.04 -29.31 40.44
C GLU A 148 -14.92 -30.55 40.27
N LYS A 149 -14.46 -31.57 39.53
CA LYS A 149 -15.15 -32.86 39.42
C LYS A 149 -15.24 -33.57 40.76
N ARG A 150 -14.18 -33.53 41.59
CA ARG A 150 -14.20 -34.07 42.96
C ARG A 150 -15.14 -33.29 43.88
N LEU A 151 -15.17 -31.97 43.77
CA LEU A 151 -16.10 -31.09 44.49
C LEU A 151 -17.56 -31.38 44.11
N LYS A 152 -17.83 -31.65 42.83
CA LYS A 152 -19.15 -32.06 42.33
C LYS A 152 -19.50 -33.51 42.70
N ALA A 153 -18.52 -34.39 42.82
CA ALA A 153 -18.70 -35.83 43.03
C ALA A 153 -18.56 -36.31 44.50
N THR A 154 -18.37 -35.41 45.47
CA THR A 154 -18.22 -35.79 46.89
C THR A 154 -19.09 -34.89 47.76
N GLY A 155 -20.39 -35.19 47.90
CA GLY A 155 -20.90 -35.87 49.10
C GLY A 155 -20.37 -37.31 49.29
N GLU A 156 -19.49 -37.43 50.29
CA GLU A 156 -18.92 -38.66 50.89
C GLU A 156 -17.77 -39.44 50.21
N PRO A 157 -16.80 -39.92 51.02
CA PRO A 157 -15.41 -40.09 50.61
C PRO A 157 -15.07 -41.57 50.34
N GLN A 158 -14.37 -41.85 49.24
CA GLN A 158 -13.57 -43.06 49.13
C GLN A 158 -12.18 -42.75 48.58
N LEU A 159 -11.21 -42.99 49.46
CA LEU A 159 -9.78 -43.11 49.16
C LEU A 159 -9.54 -44.36 48.31
N SER A 160 -8.40 -44.34 47.62
CA SER A 160 -7.74 -45.44 46.88
C SER A 160 -8.41 -45.91 45.59
N GLU A 161 -8.00 -45.31 44.47
CA GLU A 161 -7.58 -46.02 43.25
C GLU A 161 -6.91 -45.02 42.28
N GLU A 162 -5.69 -45.33 41.81
CA GLU A 162 -5.03 -44.58 40.74
C GLU A 162 -5.68 -44.93 39.39
N PRO A 163 -6.23 -43.98 38.61
CA PRO A 163 -6.86 -44.32 37.34
C PRO A 163 -5.83 -44.37 36.21
N ASN A 164 -5.90 -45.46 35.45
CA ASN A 164 -5.16 -45.77 34.23
C ASN A 164 -5.20 -44.64 33.18
N LEU A 165 -4.05 -44.39 32.54
CA LEU A 165 -3.81 -43.39 31.49
C LEU A 165 -4.32 -43.78 30.09
N SER A 166 -5.29 -44.70 29.99
CA SER A 166 -5.71 -45.27 28.70
C SER A 166 -7.21 -45.14 28.45
N GLU A 167 -7.77 -43.94 28.58
CA GLU A 167 -9.07 -43.64 27.96
C GLU A 167 -9.00 -42.31 27.22
N SER A 168 -8.88 -42.44 25.90
CA SER A 168 -9.17 -41.41 24.91
C SER A 168 -10.63 -41.00 25.04
N ASN A 169 -10.91 -40.01 25.90
CA ASN A 169 -12.22 -39.39 25.97
C ASN A 169 -12.14 -37.95 25.48
N ASN A 170 -12.80 -37.76 24.34
CA ASN A 170 -13.03 -36.55 23.57
C ASN A 170 -13.06 -35.28 24.45
N VAL A 171 -12.05 -34.43 24.28
CA VAL A 171 -12.16 -33.03 24.70
C VAL A 171 -13.11 -32.35 23.72
N THR A 172 -14.37 -32.18 24.13
CA THR A 172 -15.35 -31.37 23.41
C THR A 172 -14.74 -29.97 23.25
N ARG A 173 -14.40 -29.60 22.02
CA ARG A 173 -13.94 -28.24 21.70
C ARG A 173 -15.09 -27.27 22.02
N PRO A 174 -14.83 -26.10 22.62
CA PRO A 174 -15.86 -25.09 22.83
C PRO A 174 -16.49 -24.74 21.46
N SER A 175 -17.83 -24.85 21.38
CA SER A 175 -18.58 -24.65 20.14
C SER A 175 -18.91 -23.17 19.97
N TYR A 176 -17.91 -22.37 19.59
CA TYR A 176 -18.13 -21.00 19.13
C TYR A 176 -18.84 -21.02 17.78
N ARG A 177 -19.99 -20.35 17.70
CA ARG A 177 -20.77 -20.26 16.46
C ARG A 177 -21.50 -18.93 16.41
N ALA A 178 -21.26 -18.18 15.35
CA ALA A 178 -21.98 -16.93 15.10
C ALA A 178 -22.53 -16.94 13.68
N ILE A 179 -23.70 -16.35 13.50
CA ILE A 179 -24.27 -16.05 12.18
C ILE A 179 -24.23 -14.54 12.03
N THR A 180 -23.70 -14.07 10.91
CA THR A 180 -23.56 -12.64 10.64
C THR A 180 -24.14 -12.33 9.27
N TYR A 181 -24.87 -11.24 9.13
CA TYR A 181 -25.50 -10.86 7.87
C TYR A 181 -25.76 -9.35 7.81
N SER A 182 -25.80 -8.83 6.59
CA SER A 182 -26.15 -7.44 6.32
C SER A 182 -27.63 -7.35 5.91
N ASP A 183 -28.42 -6.58 6.63
CA ASP A 183 -29.76 -6.18 6.16
C ASP A 183 -29.63 -4.80 5.52
N TYR A 184 -29.86 -4.70 4.20
CA TYR A 184 -29.55 -3.47 3.46
C TYR A 184 -30.58 -3.16 2.38
N ALA A 185 -30.73 -1.88 2.11
CA ALA A 185 -31.47 -1.31 1.00
C ALA A 185 -30.51 -0.53 0.09
N ILE A 186 -30.80 -0.55 -1.21
CA ILE A 186 -30.07 0.22 -2.21
C ILE A 186 -30.99 1.33 -2.72
N ILE A 187 -30.55 2.56 -2.58
CA ILE A 187 -31.21 3.75 -3.13
C ILE A 187 -30.49 4.11 -4.43
N LEU A 188 -31.18 3.94 -5.56
CA LEU A 188 -30.63 4.19 -6.88
C LEU A 188 -31.00 5.61 -7.35
N GLU A 189 -30.02 6.52 -7.42
CA GLU A 189 -30.19 7.82 -8.10
C GLU A 189 -29.33 7.89 -9.38
N GLU A 190 -29.64 8.85 -10.27
CA GLU A 190 -28.98 8.98 -11.59
C GLU A 190 -27.44 9.11 -11.51
N LYS A 191 -26.93 9.81 -10.49
CA LYS A 191 -25.49 10.13 -10.37
C LYS A 191 -24.78 9.37 -9.24
N ARG A 192 -25.51 9.00 -8.19
CA ARG A 192 -24.96 8.38 -6.98
C ARG A 192 -25.96 7.37 -6.43
N HIS A 193 -25.50 6.17 -6.14
CA HIS A 193 -26.26 5.18 -5.40
C HIS A 193 -25.86 5.23 -3.94
N ILE A 194 -26.78 4.97 -3.04
CA ILE A 194 -26.49 4.88 -1.61
C ILE A 194 -26.97 3.52 -1.12
N ILE A 195 -26.05 2.74 -0.58
CA ILE A 195 -26.35 1.51 0.13
C ILE A 195 -26.51 1.88 1.60
N ARG A 196 -27.67 1.61 2.18
CA ARG A 196 -27.95 1.86 3.58
C ARG A 196 -28.43 0.57 4.24
N GLY A 197 -27.91 0.25 5.41
CA GLY A 197 -28.32 -0.96 6.10
C GLY A 197 -27.85 -1.06 7.54
N ASP A 198 -28.19 -2.20 8.13
CA ASP A 198 -27.75 -2.63 9.44
C ASP A 198 -26.94 -3.92 9.29
N PHE A 199 -25.87 -4.06 10.05
CA PHE A 199 -25.10 -5.30 10.11
C PHE A 199 -25.42 -6.03 11.41
N VAL A 200 -25.85 -7.28 11.32
CA VAL A 200 -26.31 -8.08 12.46
C VAL A 200 -25.34 -9.22 12.73
N ILE A 201 -25.00 -9.42 13.99
CA ILE A 201 -24.18 -10.51 14.51
C ILE A 201 -24.99 -11.25 15.56
N GLU A 202 -25.31 -12.51 15.30
CA GLU A 202 -26.07 -13.36 16.22
C GLU A 202 -25.17 -14.47 16.78
N ASN A 203 -25.15 -14.60 18.11
CA ASN A 203 -24.46 -15.70 18.76
C ASN A 203 -25.37 -16.93 18.80
N VAL A 204 -25.02 -17.96 18.03
CA VAL A 204 -25.74 -19.25 17.96
C VAL A 204 -24.88 -20.36 18.60
N GLY A 205 -23.82 -19.98 19.30
CA GLY A 205 -22.93 -20.86 20.04
C GLY A 205 -23.40 -21.09 21.46
N GLU A 206 -22.59 -21.81 22.22
CA GLU A 206 -22.83 -22.10 23.64
C GLU A 206 -22.03 -21.17 24.58
N GLU A 207 -21.08 -20.41 24.01
CA GLU A 207 -20.16 -19.53 24.73
C GLU A 207 -20.38 -18.07 24.31
N PRO A 208 -20.16 -17.09 25.22
CA PRO A 208 -20.28 -15.67 24.90
C PRO A 208 -19.17 -15.22 23.93
N LEU A 209 -19.52 -14.31 23.03
CA LEU A 209 -18.59 -13.74 22.06
C LEU A 209 -18.20 -12.33 22.49
N SER A 210 -16.91 -12.10 22.78
CA SER A 210 -16.41 -10.81 23.23
C SER A 210 -15.76 -10.00 22.10
N THR A 211 -16.05 -8.69 22.09
CA THR A 211 -15.39 -7.63 21.31
C THR A 211 -15.24 -7.96 19.81
N PRO A 212 -16.34 -7.92 19.03
CA PRO A 212 -16.26 -8.14 17.59
C PRO A 212 -15.60 -6.95 16.87
N MET A 213 -14.64 -7.25 16.00
CA MET A 213 -14.13 -6.34 14.99
C MET A 213 -14.76 -6.67 13.64
N LEU A 214 -15.21 -5.66 12.93
CA LEU A 214 -15.79 -5.79 11.59
C LEU A 214 -14.80 -5.29 10.55
N CYS A 215 -14.63 -6.05 9.49
CA CYS A 215 -13.88 -5.67 8.29
C CYS A 215 -14.83 -5.64 7.10
N PHE A 216 -15.04 -4.46 6.54
CA PHE A 216 -15.75 -4.26 5.29
C PHE A 216 -14.72 -4.23 4.16
N ARG A 217 -14.76 -5.23 3.28
CA ARG A 217 -13.89 -5.35 2.12
C ARG A 217 -14.63 -4.91 0.86
N PHE A 218 -14.12 -3.88 0.22
CA PHE A 218 -14.64 -3.29 -1.00
C PHE A 218 -13.78 -3.73 -2.18
N ASN A 219 -14.44 -4.09 -3.28
CA ASN A 219 -13.78 -4.34 -4.55
C ASN A 219 -14.61 -3.68 -5.67
N PRO A 220 -14.07 -2.67 -6.37
CA PRO A 220 -12.69 -2.12 -6.26
C PRO A 220 -12.45 -1.29 -5.00
N GLY A 221 -11.23 -1.34 -4.46
CA GLY A 221 -10.86 -0.72 -3.18
C GLY A 221 -10.99 0.81 -3.15
N ASP A 222 -10.88 1.47 -4.29
CA ASP A 222 -11.03 2.93 -4.42
C ASP A 222 -12.45 3.44 -4.08
N THR A 223 -13.44 2.54 -3.99
CA THR A 223 -14.82 2.86 -3.57
C THR A 223 -15.02 2.70 -2.06
N ALA A 224 -13.97 2.36 -1.30
CA ALA A 224 -14.06 2.12 0.15
C ALA A 224 -14.41 3.41 0.92
N VAL A 225 -15.70 3.65 1.08
CA VAL A 225 -16.26 4.74 1.88
C VAL A 225 -17.39 4.19 2.74
N LEU A 226 -17.20 4.24 4.06
CA LEU A 226 -18.22 3.91 5.05
C LEU A 226 -18.60 5.18 5.81
N LYS A 227 -19.90 5.43 5.91
CA LYS A 227 -20.53 6.52 6.67
C LYS A 227 -21.65 5.95 7.53
N GLY A 228 -22.27 6.77 8.36
CA GLY A 228 -23.40 6.36 9.20
C GLY A 228 -23.10 6.54 10.68
N ARG A 229 -23.62 5.63 11.52
CA ARG A 229 -23.31 5.59 12.97
C ARG A 229 -21.96 4.91 13.26
N VAL A 230 -20.92 5.34 12.54
CA VAL A 230 -19.52 4.96 12.79
C VAL A 230 -18.72 6.24 12.92
N TYR A 231 -17.99 6.39 14.03
CA TYR A 231 -17.34 7.65 14.41
C TYR A 231 -15.82 7.48 14.51
N HIS A 232 -15.07 8.59 14.46
CA HIS A 232 -13.69 8.59 14.96
C HIS A 232 -13.69 8.53 16.49
N ILE A 233 -12.60 8.04 17.09
CA ILE A 233 -12.52 7.82 18.55
C ILE A 233 -12.80 9.12 19.32
N ASP A 234 -12.21 10.24 18.90
CA ASP A 234 -12.39 11.55 19.55
C ASP A 234 -13.86 12.03 19.50
N ASP A 235 -14.51 11.82 18.36
CA ASP A 235 -15.92 12.17 18.14
C ASP A 235 -16.88 11.25 18.92
N ALA A 236 -16.49 9.99 19.10
CA ALA A 236 -17.26 9.00 19.83
C ALA A 236 -17.25 9.27 21.34
N LEU A 237 -16.07 9.60 21.90
CA LEU A 237 -15.92 9.97 23.31
C LEU A 237 -16.69 11.25 23.65
N ALA A 238 -16.72 12.22 22.73
CA ALA A 238 -17.50 13.45 22.91
C ALA A 238 -19.03 13.21 22.92
N ARG A 239 -19.51 12.09 22.38
CA ARG A 239 -20.93 11.75 22.21
C ARG A 239 -21.38 10.54 23.01
N GLU A 240 -20.53 9.97 23.86
CA GLU A 240 -20.75 8.70 24.55
C GLU A 240 -22.06 8.67 25.38
N GLY A 241 -22.54 9.82 25.85
CA GLY A 241 -23.79 9.93 26.61
C GLY A 241 -25.07 10.13 25.79
N ASP A 242 -24.98 10.37 24.48
CA ASP A 242 -26.12 10.70 23.60
C ASP A 242 -26.42 9.59 22.58
N ILE A 243 -25.55 8.57 22.51
CA ILE A 243 -25.69 7.45 21.57
C ILE A 243 -26.47 6.32 22.25
N ASP A 244 -27.66 6.03 21.71
CA ASP A 244 -28.44 4.87 22.11
C ASP A 244 -27.85 3.59 21.50
N GLY A 245 -27.42 2.66 22.37
CA GLY A 245 -26.80 1.39 22.00
C GLY A 245 -25.28 1.40 21.88
N VAL A 246 -24.72 0.45 21.14
CA VAL A 246 -23.26 0.27 20.99
C VAL A 246 -22.71 1.32 20.00
N CYS A 247 -21.76 2.13 20.48
CA CYS A 247 -21.03 3.07 19.65
C CYS A 247 -19.92 2.34 18.87
N TRP A 248 -19.95 2.45 17.54
CA TRP A 248 -18.95 1.88 16.64
C TRP A 248 -17.96 2.94 16.20
N VAL A 249 -16.68 2.58 16.20
CA VAL A 249 -15.58 3.48 15.84
C VAL A 249 -14.69 2.89 14.75
N PHE A 250 -14.12 3.76 13.93
CA PHE A 250 -13.08 3.40 12.98
C PHE A 250 -11.79 3.02 13.72
N LEU A 251 -11.11 1.98 13.24
CA LEU A 251 -9.78 1.66 13.72
C LEU A 251 -8.79 2.68 13.14
N ASP A 252 -8.22 3.55 13.97
CA ASP A 252 -7.28 4.61 13.57
C ASP A 252 -5.82 4.25 13.90
N ASN A 253 -5.34 3.10 13.39
CA ASN A 253 -3.93 2.70 13.48
C ASN A 253 -3.27 2.66 12.10
N ASP A 254 -1.93 2.58 12.06
CA ASP A 254 -1.20 2.57 10.78
C ASP A 254 -1.53 1.35 9.91
N TRP A 255 -1.90 0.22 10.54
CA TRP A 255 -2.43 -0.96 9.85
C TRP A 255 -3.77 -0.68 9.14
N ALA A 256 -4.67 0.09 9.76
CA ALA A 256 -5.94 0.44 9.15
C ALA A 256 -5.76 1.40 7.95
N LYS A 257 -4.75 2.28 7.99
CA LYS A 257 -4.39 3.12 6.83
C LYS A 257 -3.91 2.28 5.66
N GLU A 258 -3.01 1.32 5.91
CA GLU A 258 -2.51 0.38 4.88
C GLU A 258 -3.63 -0.55 4.36
N SER A 259 -4.57 -0.93 5.24
CA SER A 259 -5.72 -1.75 4.86
C SER A 259 -6.71 -0.99 4.00
N LYS A 260 -6.83 0.33 4.19
CA LYS A 260 -7.65 1.20 3.34
C LYS A 260 -7.14 1.25 1.90
N GLU A 261 -5.83 1.20 1.68
CA GLU A 261 -5.24 1.07 0.34
C GLU A 261 -5.59 -0.28 -0.34
N ARG A 262 -5.87 -1.31 0.47
CA ARG A 262 -6.37 -2.62 0.00
C ARG A 262 -7.90 -2.66 -0.18
N GLY A 263 -8.60 -1.55 0.09
CA GLY A 263 -10.06 -1.49 0.06
C GLY A 263 -10.74 -2.08 1.29
N GLU A 264 -10.05 -2.17 2.43
CA GLU A 264 -10.60 -2.71 3.68
C GLU A 264 -10.84 -1.59 4.70
N ILE A 265 -12.04 -1.56 5.28
CA ILE A 265 -12.42 -0.64 6.35
C ILE A 265 -12.70 -1.45 7.61
N TRP A 266 -11.96 -1.14 8.67
CA TRP A 266 -12.06 -1.81 9.96
C TRP A 266 -12.80 -0.95 10.97
N VAL A 267 -13.79 -1.53 11.65
CA VAL A 267 -14.57 -0.88 12.71
C VAL A 267 -14.71 -1.80 13.92
N HIS A 268 -14.78 -1.23 15.11
CA HIS A 268 -14.92 -1.96 16.36
C HIS A 268 -15.79 -1.18 17.35
N PRO A 269 -16.40 -1.83 18.36
CA PRO A 269 -17.14 -1.11 19.39
C PRO A 269 -16.16 -0.29 20.27
N LEU A 270 -16.58 0.91 20.67
CA LEU A 270 -15.79 1.78 21.56
C LEU A 270 -15.55 1.11 22.93
N ASN A 271 -16.63 0.54 23.48
CA ASN A 271 -16.61 -0.16 24.76
C ASN A 271 -16.54 -1.68 24.54
N LYS A 272 -16.02 -2.40 25.53
CA LYS A 272 -16.03 -3.86 25.49
C LYS A 272 -17.47 -4.36 25.50
N VAL A 273 -17.82 -5.16 24.49
CA VAL A 273 -19.15 -5.76 24.34
C VAL A 273 -19.00 -7.27 24.45
N SER A 274 -19.87 -7.91 25.23
CA SER A 274 -20.06 -9.36 25.24
C SER A 274 -21.42 -9.64 24.61
N VAL A 275 -21.47 -10.63 23.72
CA VAL A 275 -22.71 -11.11 23.10
C VAL A 275 -22.98 -12.50 23.65
N ASP A 276 -23.94 -12.63 24.55
CA ASP A 276 -24.25 -13.90 25.19
C ASP A 276 -24.95 -14.87 24.20
N PRO A 277 -24.96 -16.18 24.46
CA PRO A 277 -25.67 -17.16 23.63
C PRO A 277 -27.13 -16.77 23.39
N GLY A 278 -27.54 -16.67 22.12
CA GLY A 278 -28.87 -16.25 21.71
C GLY A 278 -29.07 -14.73 21.60
N GLU A 279 -28.08 -13.91 21.97
CA GLU A 279 -28.13 -12.47 21.77
C GLU A 279 -27.64 -12.05 20.38
N SER A 280 -28.07 -10.85 19.97
CA SER A 280 -27.65 -10.22 18.73
C SER A 280 -27.03 -8.85 18.97
N LEU A 281 -25.87 -8.59 18.37
CA LEU A 281 -25.26 -7.27 18.28
C LEU A 281 -25.50 -6.67 16.90
N ARG A 282 -25.74 -5.37 16.82
CA ARG A 282 -26.02 -4.67 15.56
C ARG A 282 -25.15 -3.42 15.40
N LEU A 283 -24.66 -3.23 14.19
CA LEU A 283 -24.17 -1.94 13.70
C LEU A 283 -25.28 -1.33 12.87
N ASN A 284 -25.90 -0.28 13.40
CA ASN A 284 -27.08 0.34 12.81
C ASN A 284 -26.69 1.47 11.84
N ASP A 285 -27.46 1.63 10.77
CA ASP A 285 -27.41 2.76 9.84
C ASP A 285 -26.02 2.98 9.24
N PHE A 286 -25.40 1.92 8.72
CA PHE A 286 -24.22 2.08 7.85
C PHE A 286 -24.66 2.59 6.49
N GLN A 287 -23.82 3.42 5.88
CA GLN A 287 -24.07 4.06 4.60
C GLN A 287 -22.82 3.97 3.73
N VAL A 288 -22.98 3.46 2.51
CA VAL A 288 -21.92 3.41 1.50
C VAL A 288 -22.40 4.20 0.28
N PRO A 289 -21.87 5.42 0.05
CA PRO A 289 -22.12 6.16 -1.17
C PRO A 289 -21.29 5.59 -2.33
N VAL A 290 -21.94 5.30 -3.45
CA VAL A 290 -21.34 4.72 -4.66
C VAL A 290 -21.56 5.68 -5.82
N GLU A 291 -20.49 6.13 -6.48
CA GLU A 291 -20.61 7.04 -7.62
C GLU A 291 -20.74 6.25 -8.93
N ASN A 292 -21.79 6.55 -9.70
CA ASN A 292 -22.18 5.81 -10.91
C ASN A 292 -21.13 5.93 -12.05
N GLN A 293 -20.33 7.00 -12.06
CA GLN A 293 -19.48 7.35 -13.20
C GLN A 293 -18.20 6.50 -13.33
N PHE A 294 -17.81 5.78 -12.27
CA PHE A 294 -16.47 5.19 -12.19
C PHE A 294 -16.45 3.67 -12.10
N TYR A 295 -17.57 3.02 -11.77
CA TYR A 295 -17.58 1.61 -11.40
C TYR A 295 -18.75 0.84 -12.02
N ASN A 296 -18.42 -0.13 -12.89
CA ASN A 296 -19.39 -1.04 -13.50
C ASN A 296 -19.78 -2.20 -12.55
N HIS A 297 -18.92 -2.51 -11.59
CA HIS A 297 -19.11 -3.59 -10.62
C HIS A 297 -18.60 -3.16 -9.26
N LEU A 298 -19.41 -3.38 -8.23
CA LEU A 298 -19.05 -3.20 -6.84
C LEU A 298 -19.44 -4.44 -6.04
N SER A 299 -18.48 -5.01 -5.31
CA SER A 299 -18.73 -6.04 -4.32
C SER A 299 -18.28 -5.59 -2.94
N ILE A 300 -19.15 -5.77 -1.94
CA ILE A 300 -18.86 -5.51 -0.53
C ILE A 300 -19.06 -6.81 0.23
N GLU A 301 -17.98 -7.26 0.87
CA GLU A 301 -17.98 -8.41 1.77
C GLU A 301 -17.67 -7.96 3.18
N VAL A 302 -18.28 -8.60 4.17
CA VAL A 302 -18.05 -8.27 5.58
C VAL A 302 -17.50 -9.50 6.31
N PHE A 303 -16.44 -9.29 7.08
CA PHE A 303 -15.83 -10.28 7.95
C PHE A 303 -15.89 -9.81 9.39
N VAL A 304 -16.13 -10.74 10.30
CA VAL A 304 -16.15 -10.49 11.74
C VAL A 304 -15.02 -11.28 12.38
N TYR A 305 -14.23 -10.59 13.20
CA TYR A 305 -13.11 -11.17 13.93
C TYR A 305 -13.28 -10.92 15.44
N PHE A 306 -13.16 -11.97 16.23
CA PHE A 306 -13.21 -11.92 17.68
C PHE A 306 -11.80 -12.15 18.23
N GLN A 307 -11.11 -11.08 18.60
CA GLN A 307 -9.69 -11.11 18.97
C GLN A 307 -9.39 -12.03 20.15
N ASP A 308 -10.26 -12.04 21.18
CA ASP A 308 -10.01 -12.75 22.44
C ASP A 308 -10.04 -14.27 22.30
N ILE A 309 -10.73 -14.79 21.27
CA ILE A 309 -11.00 -16.22 21.07
C ILE A 309 -10.49 -16.76 19.72
N ASP A 310 -9.75 -15.94 18.96
CA ASP A 310 -9.24 -16.27 17.62
C ASP A 310 -10.30 -16.90 16.71
N TYR A 311 -11.50 -16.31 16.74
CA TYR A 311 -12.65 -16.79 15.98
C TYR A 311 -13.00 -15.80 14.87
N LYS A 312 -13.22 -16.31 13.65
CA LYS A 312 -13.53 -15.49 12.47
C LYS A 312 -14.75 -16.03 11.72
N VAL A 313 -15.60 -15.12 11.26
CA VAL A 313 -16.82 -15.47 10.52
C VAL A 313 -16.99 -14.53 9.35
N LYS A 314 -17.28 -15.08 8.17
CA LYS A 314 -17.70 -14.31 7.00
C LYS A 314 -19.21 -14.09 7.06
N ALA A 315 -19.68 -12.90 6.72
CA ALA A 315 -21.10 -12.62 6.56
C ALA A 315 -21.76 -13.61 5.58
N ALA A 316 -22.96 -14.04 5.92
CA ALA A 316 -23.74 -15.00 5.15
C ALA A 316 -24.12 -14.46 3.76
N ASN A 317 -24.24 -13.15 3.63
CA ASN A 317 -24.52 -12.45 2.38
C ASN A 317 -23.42 -11.44 2.03
N GLN A 318 -23.31 -11.18 0.74
CA GLN A 318 -22.44 -10.16 0.14
C GLN A 318 -23.31 -9.17 -0.64
N ILE A 319 -22.89 -7.90 -0.66
CA ILE A 319 -23.59 -6.87 -1.43
C ILE A 319 -22.92 -6.79 -2.80
N LEU A 320 -23.67 -7.09 -3.85
CA LEU A 320 -23.20 -7.01 -5.24
C LEU A 320 -24.06 -6.02 -6.01
N ILE A 321 -23.42 -5.05 -6.66
CA ILE A 321 -24.07 -4.09 -7.54
C ILE A 321 -23.37 -4.15 -8.89
N ASN A 322 -24.15 -4.40 -9.93
CA ASN A 322 -23.75 -4.18 -11.32
C ASN A 322 -24.55 -2.97 -11.80
N VAL A 323 -23.85 -1.91 -12.18
CA VAL A 323 -24.47 -0.66 -12.64
C VAL A 323 -24.38 -0.55 -14.14
#